data_AF-A0A9X2AD87-F1
#
_entry.id   AF-A0A9X2AD87-F1
#
_cell.length_a   1.000
_cell.length_b   1.000
_cell.length_c   1.000
_cell.angle_alpha   90.00
_cell.angle_beta   90.00
_cell.angle_gamma   90.00
#
_symmetry.space_group_name_H-M   'P 1'
#
loop_
_entity.id
_entity.type
_entity.pdbx_description
1 polymer ?
#
loop_
_entity_poly.entity_id
_entity_poly.type
_entity_poly.pdbx_seq_one_letter_code
_entity_poly.pdbx_strand_id
1 'polypeptide(L)'
;MKELAAAIAAKVEGGSGLAEAKPAGASAGAAVPAELQKQVAGLHFLSESDAPLEAVTYTAPGGELSNAALLKLLGEPAGAKVEAVELTQFLRNHTADDGVLDDVALSNRYKALQMFMKQDMDGVQVYRVGSGPKINAYALGRMADGTLAGFKTVLTET
;
A
#
# COMPACT_ATOMS: atom_id res chain seq x y z
N MET A 1 -47.54 -21.81 -23.74
CA MET A 1 -46.92 -21.02 -24.83
C MET A 1 -45.79 -20.25 -24.19
N LYS A 2 -44.57 -20.81 -24.21
CA LYS A 2 -43.51 -20.53 -25.20
C LYS A 2 -43.08 -19.06 -25.16
N GLU A 3 -41.85 -18.91 -24.70
CA GLU A 3 -40.92 -17.80 -24.77
C GLU A 3 -41.07 -16.94 -26.03
N LEU A 4 -40.66 -15.68 -25.95
CA LEU A 4 -39.85 -15.02 -26.98
C LEU A 4 -39.24 -13.74 -26.39
N ALA A 5 -37.97 -13.87 -26.01
CA ALA A 5 -37.00 -12.79 -25.93
C ALA A 5 -36.47 -12.48 -27.35
N ALA A 6 -36.10 -11.20 -27.59
CA ALA A 6 -35.30 -10.60 -28.68
C ALA A 6 -35.98 -9.29 -29.12
N ALA A 7 -35.34 -8.17 -29.46
CA ALA A 7 -33.95 -7.69 -29.56
C ALA A 7 -34.04 -6.13 -29.48
N ILE A 8 -32.99 -5.32 -29.40
CA ILE A 8 -32.13 -4.94 -30.53
C ILE A 8 -30.88 -4.23 -29.97
N ALA A 9 -29.76 -4.57 -30.59
CA ALA A 9 -28.42 -4.08 -30.36
C ALA A 9 -28.23 -2.61 -30.73
N ALA A 10 -27.39 -1.91 -29.96
CA ALA A 10 -26.64 -0.77 -30.44
C ALA A 10 -25.15 -1.02 -30.14
N LYS A 11 -24.40 -1.15 -31.23
CA LYS A 11 -22.96 -1.37 -31.28
C LYS A 11 -22.28 0.00 -31.39
N VAL A 12 -21.34 0.30 -30.49
CA VAL A 12 -20.31 1.32 -30.71
C VAL A 12 -18.97 0.69 -30.35
N GLU A 13 -18.18 0.42 -31.39
CA GLU A 13 -16.75 0.14 -31.33
C GLU A 13 -15.98 1.47 -31.21
N GLY A 14 -14.86 1.45 -30.47
CA GLY A 14 -13.72 2.34 -30.70
C GLY A 14 -13.32 3.21 -29.51
N GLY A 15 -12.28 2.79 -28.77
CA GLY A 15 -11.70 3.61 -27.70
C GLY A 15 -10.59 2.95 -26.88
N SER A 16 -9.53 2.50 -27.56
CA SER A 16 -8.14 2.32 -27.09
C SER A 16 -7.85 2.14 -25.58
N GLY A 17 -7.49 0.91 -25.20
CA GLY A 17 -6.31 0.66 -24.36
C GLY A 17 -6.36 1.03 -22.88
N LEU A 18 -7.21 0.37 -22.09
CA LEU A 18 -6.96 0.18 -20.66
C LEU A 18 -6.38 -1.22 -20.48
N ALA A 19 -5.06 -1.33 -20.61
CA ALA A 19 -4.34 -2.48 -20.10
C ALA A 19 -4.55 -2.49 -18.58
N GLU A 20 -5.29 -3.48 -18.12
CA GLU A 20 -5.53 -3.77 -16.72
C GLU A 20 -4.18 -3.96 -16.00
N ALA A 21 -3.72 -2.93 -15.29
CA ALA A 21 -2.72 -3.09 -14.26
C ALA A 21 -3.40 -3.78 -13.06
N LYS A 22 -3.36 -5.11 -13.07
CA LYS A 22 -3.72 -5.95 -11.93
C LYS A 22 -2.67 -5.78 -10.83
N PRO A 23 -2.98 -5.21 -9.65
CA PRO A 23 -2.16 -5.48 -8.49
C PRO A 23 -2.54 -6.88 -7.99
N ALA A 24 -1.62 -7.82 -8.11
CA ALA A 24 -1.76 -9.15 -7.55
C ALA A 24 -0.91 -9.27 -6.27
N GLY A 25 -1.60 -9.42 -5.13
CA GLY A 25 -1.07 -9.77 -3.81
C GLY A 25 -1.20 -8.61 -2.81
N ALA A 26 -1.89 -8.66 -1.68
CA ALA A 26 -2.37 -9.78 -0.88
C ALA A 26 -3.81 -9.50 -0.37
N SER A 27 -4.67 -10.51 -0.48
CA SER A 27 -5.94 -10.67 0.23
C SER A 27 -5.66 -11.21 1.65
N ALA A 28 -6.54 -11.17 2.66
CA ALA A 28 -8.00 -11.08 2.69
C ALA A 28 -8.49 -10.61 4.08
N GLY A 29 -9.59 -9.85 4.09
CA GLY A 29 -10.42 -9.62 5.27
C GLY A 29 -11.33 -8.40 5.14
N ALA A 30 -10.77 -7.25 4.75
CA ALA A 30 -11.48 -5.97 4.69
C ALA A 30 -11.15 -5.22 3.39
N ALA A 31 -12.11 -4.46 2.85
CA ALA A 31 -11.90 -3.63 1.67
C ALA A 31 -10.90 -2.50 1.97
N VAL A 32 -9.98 -2.22 1.05
CA VAL A 32 -9.05 -1.09 1.19
C VAL A 32 -9.82 0.23 1.11
N PRO A 33 -9.64 1.17 2.07
CA PRO A 33 -10.31 2.47 2.02
C PRO A 33 -10.02 3.21 0.71
N ALA A 34 -11.07 3.76 0.09
CA ALA A 34 -10.95 4.45 -1.19
C ALA A 34 -9.99 5.65 -1.13
N GLU A 35 -9.98 6.40 -0.02
CA GLU A 35 -9.07 7.53 0.15
C GLU A 35 -7.61 7.06 0.23
N LEU A 36 -7.33 5.97 0.94
CA LEU A 36 -5.98 5.38 0.98
C LEU A 36 -5.52 4.93 -0.42
N GLN A 37 -6.40 4.28 -1.19
CA GLN A 37 -6.08 3.89 -2.58
C GLN A 37 -5.71 5.11 -3.42
N LYS A 38 -6.46 6.21 -3.29
CA LYS A 38 -6.21 7.46 -4.02
C LYS A 38 -4.88 8.12 -3.63
N GLN A 39 -4.54 8.13 -2.34
CA GLN A 39 -3.28 8.69 -1.86
C GLN A 39 -2.07 7.90 -2.39
N VAL A 40 -2.20 6.58 -2.47
CA VAL A 40 -1.13 5.67 -2.89
C VAL A 40 -1.01 5.56 -4.43
N ALA A 41 -2.09 5.78 -5.17
CA ALA A 41 -2.16 5.49 -6.61
C ALA A 41 -1.03 6.13 -7.43
N GLY A 42 -0.20 5.29 -8.08
CA GLY A 42 0.89 5.75 -8.94
C GLY A 42 2.11 6.29 -8.21
N LEU A 43 2.16 6.22 -6.87
CA LEU A 43 3.39 6.48 -6.12
C LEU A 43 4.32 5.27 -6.19
N HIS A 44 5.61 5.56 -6.32
CA HIS A 44 6.67 4.58 -6.31
C HIS A 44 7.76 4.97 -5.33
N PHE A 45 8.23 4.01 -4.55
CA PHE A 45 9.29 4.15 -3.59
C PHE A 45 10.64 3.98 -4.30
N LEU A 46 11.31 5.10 -4.54
CA LEU A 46 12.69 5.11 -5.01
C LEU A 46 13.66 4.71 -3.89
N SER A 47 14.27 3.53 -4.04
CA SER A 47 15.43 3.04 -3.28
C SER A 47 16.62 2.89 -4.25
N GLU A 48 17.40 1.82 -4.20
CA GLU A 48 18.29 1.47 -5.33
C GLU A 48 17.50 1.00 -6.56
N SER A 49 16.28 0.50 -6.34
CA SER A 49 15.28 0.27 -7.39
C SER A 49 14.02 1.07 -7.11
N ASP A 50 13.24 1.26 -8.16
CA ASP A 50 11.89 1.80 -8.08
C ASP A 50 10.89 0.65 -7.84
N ALA A 51 10.02 0.79 -6.83
CA ALA A 51 8.94 -0.16 -6.53
C ALA A 51 7.62 0.56 -6.25
N PRO A 52 6.47 0.07 -6.72
CA PRO A 52 5.19 0.72 -6.45
C PRO A 52 4.85 0.69 -4.96
N LEU A 53 4.10 1.70 -4.50
CA LEU A 53 3.34 1.58 -3.26
C LEU A 53 2.00 0.91 -3.58
N GLU A 54 1.66 -0.10 -2.78
CA GLU A 54 0.39 -0.82 -2.90
C GLU A 54 -0.42 -0.63 -1.62
N ALA A 55 -1.65 -0.13 -1.74
CA ALA A 55 -2.53 0.03 -0.60
C ALA A 55 -3.01 -1.34 -0.09
N VAL A 56 -2.97 -1.54 1.22
CA VAL A 56 -3.26 -2.82 1.87
C VAL A 56 -4.14 -2.65 3.10
N THR A 57 -4.91 -3.69 3.41
CA THR A 57 -5.73 -3.81 4.61
C THR A 57 -5.65 -5.20 5.19
N TYR A 58 -5.71 -5.25 6.52
CA TYR A 58 -5.64 -6.49 7.28
C TYR A 58 -6.60 -6.43 8.47
N THR A 59 -7.29 -7.53 8.74
CA THR A 59 -8.04 -7.67 9.99
C THR A 59 -7.06 -7.67 11.15
N ALA A 60 -7.11 -6.64 12.00
CA ALA A 60 -6.18 -6.53 13.11
C ALA A 60 -6.44 -7.63 14.16
N PRO A 61 -5.40 -8.28 14.69
CA PRO A 61 -5.56 -9.02 15.94
C PRO A 61 -5.91 -8.03 17.07
N GLY A 62 -6.78 -8.45 17.98
CA GLY A 62 -7.05 -7.68 19.19
C GLY A 62 -5.79 -7.54 20.06
N GLY A 63 -5.59 -6.37 20.66
CA GLY A 63 -4.43 -6.09 21.52
C GLY A 63 -3.16 -5.68 20.76
N GLU A 64 -2.01 -5.81 21.43
CA GLU A 64 -0.70 -5.48 20.87
C GLU A 64 -0.29 -6.43 19.73
N LEU A 65 0.27 -5.86 18.67
CA LEU A 65 0.72 -6.60 17.49
C LEU A 65 2.18 -7.03 17.68
N SER A 66 2.39 -8.26 18.15
CA SER A 66 3.73 -8.85 18.21
C SER A 66 4.31 -9.13 16.81
N ASN A 67 5.64 -9.18 16.68
CA ASN A 67 6.29 -9.48 15.40
C ASN A 67 5.83 -10.82 14.80
N ALA A 68 5.63 -11.86 15.62
CA ALA A 68 5.14 -13.15 15.12
C ALA A 68 3.70 -13.07 14.60
N ALA A 69 2.84 -12.30 15.26
CA ALA A 69 1.47 -12.06 14.81
C ALA A 69 1.45 -11.21 13.52
N LEU A 70 2.30 -10.18 13.44
CA LEU A 70 2.52 -9.37 12.24
C LEU A 70 2.94 -10.25 11.05
N LEU A 71 4.00 -11.04 11.19
CA LEU A 71 4.50 -11.89 10.11
C LEU A 71 3.42 -12.85 9.59
N LYS A 72 2.68 -13.48 10.50
CA LYS A 72 1.55 -14.34 10.14
C LYS A 72 0.45 -13.58 9.40
N LEU A 73 0.14 -12.35 9.83
CA LEU A 73 -0.86 -11.49 9.20
C LEU A 73 -0.45 -11.07 7.78
N LEU A 74 0.84 -10.75 7.60
CA LEU A 74 1.41 -10.31 6.33
C LEU A 74 1.65 -11.46 5.34
N GLY A 75 1.58 -12.72 5.81
CA GLY A 75 1.96 -13.89 5.03
C GLY A 75 3.48 -14.03 4.86
N GLU A 76 4.24 -13.40 5.74
CA GLU A 76 5.70 -13.40 5.74
C GLU A 76 6.26 -14.62 6.52
N PRO A 77 7.51 -15.06 6.25
CA PRO A 77 8.12 -16.16 6.98
C PRO A 77 8.16 -15.89 8.49
N ALA A 78 7.74 -16.86 9.31
CA ALA A 78 7.59 -16.70 10.77
C ALA A 78 8.90 -16.37 11.53
N GLY A 79 10.06 -16.52 10.89
CA GLY A 79 11.36 -16.13 11.43
C GLY A 79 12.04 -14.98 10.70
N ALA A 80 11.33 -14.29 9.79
CA ALA A 80 11.89 -13.13 9.11
C ALA A 80 12.22 -12.03 10.12
N LYS A 81 13.36 -11.36 9.90
CA LYS A 81 13.74 -10.19 10.70
C LYS A 81 12.69 -9.10 10.50
N VAL A 82 12.23 -8.51 11.60
CA VAL A 82 11.32 -7.35 11.58
C VAL A 82 12.02 -6.19 12.26
N GLU A 83 12.16 -5.08 11.54
CA GLU A 83 12.64 -3.81 12.06
C GLU A 83 11.52 -2.78 11.95
N ALA A 84 11.20 -2.12 13.07
CA ALA A 84 10.17 -1.10 13.12
C ALA A 84 10.81 0.29 13.07
N VAL A 85 10.33 1.15 12.18
CA VAL A 85 10.79 2.54 12.04
C VAL A 85 9.60 3.48 11.91
N GLU A 86 9.81 4.73 12.32
CA GLU A 86 8.80 5.78 12.22
C GLU A 86 8.49 6.11 10.76
N LEU A 87 7.21 6.39 10.47
CA LEU A 87 6.76 6.77 9.12
C LEU A 87 7.52 7.98 8.57
N THR A 88 7.71 9.01 9.40
CA THR A 88 8.41 10.23 8.99
C THR A 88 9.88 9.98 8.68
N GLN A 89 10.51 9.04 9.40
CA GLN A 89 11.88 8.66 9.14
C GLN A 89 12.01 7.84 7.85
N PHE A 90 11.05 6.94 7.62
CA PHE A 90 10.99 6.12 6.42
C PHE A 90 10.80 6.97 5.15
N LEU A 91 9.87 7.92 5.17
CA LEU A 91 9.53 8.77 4.02
C LEU A 91 10.37 10.04 3.90
N ARG A 92 11.33 10.29 4.80
CA ARG A 92 12.07 11.57 4.89
C ARG A 92 12.62 12.04 3.54
N ASN A 93 13.19 11.12 2.76
CA ASN A 93 13.80 11.41 1.46
C ASN A 93 12.76 11.68 0.37
N HIS A 94 11.58 11.08 0.45
CA HIS A 94 10.47 11.26 -0.50
C HIS A 94 9.62 12.49 -0.17
N THR A 95 9.74 13.01 1.06
CA THR A 95 9.02 14.23 1.49
C THR A 95 9.87 15.50 1.46
N ALA A 96 11.19 15.38 1.29
CA ALA A 96 12.09 16.54 1.23
C ALA A 96 11.96 17.26 -0.12
N ASP A 97 12.01 18.60 -0.12
CA ASP A 97 11.93 19.40 -1.34
C ASP A 97 13.16 19.20 -2.26
N ASP A 98 14.31 18.90 -1.65
CA ASP A 98 15.59 18.53 -2.28
C ASP A 98 15.88 17.02 -2.11
N GLY A 99 14.82 16.21 -2.05
CA GLY A 99 14.88 14.78 -1.81
C GLY A 99 15.26 13.93 -3.02
N VAL A 100 14.97 12.62 -2.92
CA VAL A 100 15.34 11.63 -3.96
C VAL A 100 14.51 11.73 -5.24
N LEU A 101 13.39 12.45 -5.21
CA LEU A 101 12.41 12.46 -6.29
C LEU A 101 12.69 13.50 -7.38
N ASP A 102 13.46 14.55 -7.06
CA ASP A 102 13.69 15.72 -7.93
C ASP A 102 12.38 16.29 -8.56
N ASP A 103 11.25 16.10 -7.87
CA ASP A 103 9.92 16.51 -8.29
C ASP A 103 9.13 16.98 -7.06
N VAL A 104 8.88 18.28 -7.00
CA VAL A 104 8.14 18.93 -5.91
C VAL A 104 6.68 18.46 -5.87
N ALA A 105 6.05 18.22 -7.03
CA ALA A 105 4.69 17.73 -7.07
C ALA A 105 4.60 16.32 -6.49
N LEU A 106 5.54 15.43 -6.85
CA LEU A 106 5.59 14.08 -6.29
C LEU A 106 5.93 14.09 -4.79
N SER A 107 6.87 14.95 -4.37
CA SER A 107 7.22 15.13 -2.95
C SER A 107 6.02 15.60 -2.13
N ASN A 108 5.20 16.51 -2.67
CA ASN A 108 3.96 16.95 -2.03
C ASN A 108 2.91 15.84 -1.95
N ARG A 109 2.85 14.91 -2.91
CA ARG A 109 1.99 13.72 -2.80
C ARG A 109 2.43 12.79 -1.67
N TYR A 110 3.74 12.61 -1.48
CA TYR A 110 4.27 11.87 -0.34
C TYR A 110 3.97 12.56 1.00
N LYS A 111 4.07 13.90 1.06
CA LYS A 111 3.66 14.67 2.25
C LYS A 111 2.17 14.47 2.54
N ALA A 112 1.31 14.52 1.51
CA ALA A 112 -0.13 14.30 1.66
C ALA A 112 -0.45 12.89 2.18
N LEU A 113 0.19 11.84 1.62
CA LEU A 113 0.06 10.47 2.11
C LEU A 113 0.51 10.35 3.59
N GLN A 114 1.67 10.91 3.92
CA GLN A 114 2.18 10.90 5.30
C GLN A 114 1.23 11.61 6.27
N MET A 115 0.68 12.76 5.88
CA MET A 115 -0.28 13.50 6.70
C MET A 115 -1.58 12.71 6.89
N PHE A 116 -2.15 12.18 5.81
CA PHE A 116 -3.34 11.34 5.85
C PHE A 116 -3.17 10.17 6.82
N MET A 117 -2.09 9.38 6.68
CA MET A 117 -1.86 8.25 7.58
C MET A 117 -1.76 8.68 9.04
N LYS A 118 -1.07 9.79 9.33
CA LYS A 118 -0.92 10.30 10.71
C LYS A 118 -2.20 10.90 11.31
N GLN A 119 -3.14 11.35 10.48
CA GLN A 119 -4.38 11.99 10.93
C GLN A 119 -5.54 11.01 11.05
N ASP A 120 -5.61 10.06 10.12
CA ASP A 120 -6.75 9.13 10.00
C ASP A 120 -6.46 7.75 10.62
N MET A 121 -5.22 7.47 11.01
CA MET A 121 -4.83 6.18 11.58
C MET A 121 -4.05 6.34 12.88
N ASP A 122 -4.35 5.46 13.83
CA ASP A 122 -3.67 5.39 15.12
C ASP A 122 -2.40 4.54 15.03
N GLY A 123 -1.32 5.03 15.65
CA GLY A 123 -0.09 4.26 15.87
C GLY A 123 0.61 3.80 14.60
N VAL A 124 0.65 4.65 13.56
CA VAL A 124 1.28 4.30 12.28
C VAL A 124 2.75 3.98 12.47
N GLN A 125 3.15 2.78 12.02
CA GLN A 125 4.54 2.32 12.06
C GLN A 125 4.92 1.66 10.74
N VAL A 126 6.19 1.75 10.36
CA VAL A 126 6.74 1.03 9.21
C VAL A 126 7.50 -0.20 9.67
N TYR A 127 7.09 -1.36 9.17
CA TYR A 127 7.72 -2.64 9.42
C TYR A 127 8.54 -3.06 8.21
N ARG A 128 9.86 -3.12 8.37
CA ARG A 128 10.80 -3.65 7.38
C ARG A 128 11.02 -5.13 7.67
N VAL A 129 10.59 -5.99 6.76
CA VAL A 129 10.59 -7.45 6.89
C VAL A 129 11.60 -8.07 5.94
N GLY A 130 12.51 -8.87 6.49
CA GLY A 130 13.54 -9.57 5.75
C GLY A 130 14.96 -9.07 6.03
N SER A 131 15.91 -9.61 5.28
CA SER A 131 17.33 -9.29 5.37
C SER A 131 18.00 -9.53 4.03
N GLY A 132 19.01 -8.72 3.71
CA GLY A 132 19.70 -8.80 2.42
C GLY A 132 19.12 -7.82 1.42
N PRO A 133 19.27 -8.08 0.11
CA PRO A 133 19.12 -7.04 -0.89
C PRO A 133 17.69 -6.69 -1.26
N LYS A 134 16.70 -7.40 -0.70
CA LYS A 134 15.28 -7.11 -0.87
C LYS A 134 14.58 -7.20 0.47
N ILE A 135 13.93 -6.11 0.86
CA ILE A 135 13.22 -5.98 2.12
C ILE A 135 11.79 -5.53 1.82
N ASN A 136 10.79 -6.24 2.34
CA ASN A 136 9.40 -5.82 2.21
C ASN A 136 9.11 -4.79 3.30
N ALA A 137 8.60 -3.62 2.93
CA ALA A 137 8.19 -2.59 3.89
C ALA A 137 6.68 -2.48 3.92
N TYR A 138 6.14 -2.36 5.14
CA TYR A 138 4.72 -2.22 5.42
C TYR A 138 4.52 -1.02 6.34
N ALA A 139 3.97 0.09 5.83
CA ALA A 139 3.53 1.20 6.64
C ALA A 139 2.08 0.95 7.04
N LEU A 140 1.81 0.68 8.32
CA LEU A 140 0.49 0.27 8.80
C LEU A 140 0.08 1.11 10.01
N GLY A 141 -1.18 1.53 10.03
CA GLY A 141 -1.85 2.12 11.18
C GLY A 141 -3.21 1.47 11.41
N ARG A 142 -3.79 1.72 12.58
CA ARG A 142 -5.13 1.23 12.95
C ARG A 142 -6.19 2.27 12.58
N MET A 143 -7.18 1.87 11.81
CA MET A 143 -8.34 2.68 11.47
C MET A 143 -9.34 2.73 12.63
N ALA A 144 -10.30 3.67 12.59
CA ALA A 144 -11.33 3.82 13.62
C ALA A 144 -12.20 2.57 13.85
N ASP A 145 -12.37 1.72 12.82
CA ASP A 145 -13.08 0.44 12.93
C ASP A 145 -12.21 -0.70 13.48
N GLY A 146 -10.96 -0.40 13.86
CA GLY A 146 -9.99 -1.35 14.39
C GLY A 146 -9.19 -2.11 13.34
N THR A 147 -9.47 -1.93 12.04
CA THR A 147 -8.74 -2.59 10.95
C THR A 147 -7.34 -2.02 10.80
N LEU A 148 -6.35 -2.83 10.41
CA LEU A 148 -5.04 -2.31 10.01
C LEU A 148 -5.08 -1.92 8.53
N ALA A 149 -4.56 -0.74 8.21
CA ALA A 149 -4.51 -0.23 6.84
C ALA A 149 -3.21 0.54 6.60
N GLY A 150 -2.84 0.66 5.33
CA GLY A 150 -1.73 1.51 4.91
C GLY A 150 -1.17 1.08 3.55
N PHE A 151 0.15 1.08 3.39
CA PHE A 151 0.77 0.67 2.14
C PHE A 151 1.90 -0.33 2.37
N LYS A 152 2.19 -1.11 1.33
CA LYS A 152 3.40 -1.92 1.23
C LYS A 152 4.24 -1.53 0.02
N THR A 153 5.53 -1.79 0.09
CA THR A 153 6.47 -1.66 -1.03
C THR A 153 7.68 -2.57 -0.79
N VAL A 154 8.63 -2.58 -1.73
CA VAL A 154 9.88 -3.35 -1.64
C VAL A 154 11.07 -2.40 -1.72
N LEU A 155 12.00 -2.52 -0.79
CA LEU A 155 13.28 -1.83 -0.81
C LEU A 155 14.34 -2.74 -1.41
N THR A 156 15.14 -2.19 -2.31
CA THR A 156 16.38 -2.82 -2.77
C THR A 156 17.57 -2.08 -2.16
N GLU A 157 18.49 -2.83 -1.56
CA GLU A 157 19.68 -2.32 -0.85
C GLU A 157 20.89 -3.25 -1.17
N THR A 158 22.12 -2.71 -1.29
CA THR A 158 23.34 -3.49 -1.55
C THR A 158 24.32 -3.54 -0.38
#